data_AF-D8FA60-F1
#
_entry.id   AF-D8FA60-F1
#
_cell.length_a   1.000
_cell.length_b   1.000
_cell.length_c   1.000
_cell.angle_alpha   90.00
_cell.angle_beta   90.00
_cell.angle_gamma   90.00
#
_symmetry.space_group_name_H-M   'P 1'
#
loop_
_entity.id
_entity.type
_entity.pdbx_description
1 polymer ?
#
loop_
_entity_poly.entity_id
_entity_poly.type
_entity_poly.pdbx_seq_one_letter_code
_entity_poly.pdbx_strand_id
1 'polypeptide(L)'
;MDDEKIKASLAPCGLCCETCFAYVDGDIRKYSLKLKEKLGNFHHNAKRFETLMGNPIFKKYKDFKEVLDYFASENCKGCRDEQCKLFKECGVRVCHQEKHMDFCYQCDQFPCDKTKFDPGHYKGWVLINEKIREIGLEKFYEKARTRPRYP
;
A
#
# COMPACT_ATOMS: atom_id res chain seq x y z
N MET A 1 -3.30 -17.76 12.25
CA MET A 1 -3.45 -17.52 10.79
C MET A 1 -2.41 -18.37 10.06
N ASP A 2 -2.56 -18.65 8.76
CA ASP A 2 -1.51 -19.36 8.02
C ASP A 2 -0.36 -18.40 7.68
N ASP A 3 0.88 -18.79 7.99
CA ASP A 3 2.08 -17.94 7.82
C ASP A 3 2.30 -17.57 6.35
N GLU A 4 1.94 -18.45 5.41
CA GLU A 4 2.00 -18.16 3.98
C GLU A 4 1.08 -17.01 3.58
N LYS A 5 -0.11 -16.91 4.19
CA LYS A 5 -1.03 -15.81 3.93
C LYS A 5 -0.49 -14.49 4.45
N ILE A 6 0.08 -14.47 5.66
CA ILE A 6 0.70 -13.25 6.20
C ILE A 6 1.88 -12.82 5.32
N LYS A 7 2.69 -13.77 4.86
CA LYS A 7 3.80 -13.51 3.96
C LYS A 7 3.36 -12.91 2.64
N ALA A 8 2.28 -13.40 2.03
CA ALA A 8 1.71 -12.81 0.82
C ALA A 8 1.27 -11.35 1.03
N SER A 9 0.72 -11.03 2.20
CA SER A 9 0.22 -9.70 2.53
C SER A 9 1.29 -8.68 2.95
N LEU A 10 2.48 -9.14 3.36
CA LEU A 10 3.58 -8.28 3.79
C LEU A 10 4.75 -8.32 2.81
N ALA A 11 5.20 -7.15 2.39
CA ALA A 11 6.43 -7.01 1.63
C ALA A 11 7.65 -7.50 2.46
N PRO A 12 8.77 -7.87 1.82
CA PRO A 12 9.97 -8.30 2.53
C PRO A 12 10.57 -7.22 3.45
N CYS A 13 10.28 -5.93 3.16
CA CYS A 13 10.63 -4.81 4.03
C CYS A 13 9.67 -4.63 5.23
N GLY A 14 8.65 -5.48 5.38
CA GLY A 14 7.65 -5.44 6.44
C GLY A 14 6.47 -4.49 6.20
N LEU A 15 6.43 -3.78 5.07
CA LEU A 15 5.24 -2.98 4.70
C LEU A 15 4.05 -3.89 4.39
N CYS A 16 2.86 -3.49 4.83
CA CYS A 16 1.63 -4.20 4.51
C CYS A 16 1.10 -3.78 3.12
N CYS A 17 1.00 -4.74 2.20
CA CYS A 17 0.49 -4.53 0.85
C CYS A 17 -1.03 -4.25 0.86
N GLU A 18 -1.79 -4.87 1.77
CA GLU A 18 -3.25 -4.70 1.90
C GLU A 18 -3.68 -3.25 2.12
N THR A 19 -2.83 -2.44 2.75
CA THR A 19 -3.09 -1.01 3.02
C THR A 19 -2.51 -0.08 1.95
N CYS A 20 -1.91 -0.62 0.88
CA CYS A 20 -1.38 0.15 -0.25
C CYS A 20 -2.49 0.61 -1.20
N PHE A 21 -2.41 1.83 -1.72
CA PHE A 21 -3.39 2.32 -2.71
C PHE A 21 -3.38 1.50 -4.02
N ALA A 22 -2.25 0.87 -4.35
CA ALA A 22 -2.04 0.21 -5.63
C ALA A 22 -2.34 -1.29 -5.63
N TYR A 23 -2.39 -1.92 -4.45
CA TYR A 23 -2.45 -3.38 -4.37
C TYR A 23 -3.82 -3.90 -4.80
N VAL A 24 -3.82 -4.89 -5.69
CA VAL A 24 -5.02 -5.42 -6.36
C VAL A 24 -6.04 -6.01 -5.37
N ASP A 25 -5.55 -6.62 -4.29
CA ASP A 25 -6.38 -7.19 -3.22
C ASP A 25 -6.42 -6.29 -1.98
N GLY A 26 -6.00 -5.03 -2.13
CA GLY A 26 -5.95 -4.05 -1.05
C GLY A 26 -7.29 -3.38 -0.76
N ASP A 27 -7.43 -2.92 0.48
CA ASP A 27 -8.66 -2.31 0.99
C ASP A 27 -9.02 -1.02 0.25
N ILE A 28 -8.03 -0.20 -0.11
CA ILE A 28 -8.26 1.05 -0.86
C ILE A 28 -8.93 0.76 -2.20
N ARG A 29 -8.47 -0.26 -2.94
CA ARG A 29 -9.09 -0.65 -4.21
C ARG A 29 -10.50 -1.17 -4.00
N LYS A 30 -10.69 -2.07 -3.03
CA LYS A 30 -12.00 -2.62 -2.68
C LYS A 30 -13.01 -1.52 -2.33
N TYR A 31 -12.62 -0.54 -1.51
CA TYR A 31 -13.48 0.58 -1.17
C TYR A 31 -13.71 1.53 -2.35
N SER A 32 -12.70 1.74 -3.20
CA SER A 32 -12.83 2.56 -4.41
C SER A 32 -13.82 1.95 -5.40
N LEU A 33 -13.76 0.64 -5.62
CA LEU A 33 -14.73 -0.09 -6.45
C LEU A 33 -16.16 0.05 -5.91
N LYS A 34 -16.36 -0.14 -4.61
CA LYS A 34 -17.66 0.05 -3.95
C LYS A 34 -18.15 1.50 -4.08
N LEU A 35 -17.28 2.48 -3.88
CA LEU A 35 -17.64 3.89 -4.01
C LEU A 35 -18.04 4.23 -5.45
N LYS A 36 -17.30 3.73 -6.45
CA LYS A 36 -17.67 3.89 -7.87
C LYS A 36 -19.03 3.29 -8.18
N GLU A 37 -19.29 2.08 -7.69
CA GLU A 37 -20.59 1.41 -7.84
C GLU A 37 -21.72 2.27 -7.26
N LYS A 38 -21.55 2.81 -6.05
CA LYS A 38 -22.57 3.63 -5.39
C LYS A 38 -22.73 5.02 -5.99
N LEU A 39 -21.67 5.60 -6.56
CA LEU A 39 -21.76 6.89 -7.25
C LEU A 39 -22.41 6.75 -8.64
N GLY A 40 -22.19 5.65 -9.36
CA GLY A 40 -22.73 5.44 -10.70
C GLY A 40 -22.48 6.65 -11.62
N ASN A 41 -23.54 7.23 -12.17
CA ASN A 41 -23.47 8.39 -13.07
C ASN A 41 -23.52 9.76 -12.35
N PHE A 42 -23.00 9.85 -11.12
CA PHE A 42 -23.06 11.08 -10.31
C PHE A 42 -22.45 12.32 -10.98
N HIS A 43 -21.58 12.18 -11.98
CA HIS A 43 -21.03 13.31 -12.74
C HIS A 43 -22.10 14.26 -13.32
N HIS A 44 -23.27 13.75 -13.70
CA HIS A 44 -24.39 14.59 -14.12
C HIS A 44 -24.95 15.44 -12.97
N ASN A 45 -25.01 14.89 -11.76
CA ASN A 45 -25.44 15.59 -10.55
C ASN A 45 -24.38 16.56 -10.04
N ALA A 46 -23.09 16.21 -10.14
CA ALA A 46 -22.00 17.11 -9.78
C ALA A 46 -22.12 18.46 -10.51
N LYS A 47 -22.32 18.44 -11.85
CA LYS A 47 -22.54 19.65 -12.65
C LYS A 47 -23.76 20.46 -12.19
N ARG A 48 -24.85 19.79 -11.79
CA ARG A 48 -26.06 20.48 -11.26
C ARG A 48 -25.81 21.08 -9.88
N PHE A 49 -25.08 20.38 -9.02
CA PHE A 49 -24.81 20.79 -7.63
C PHE A 49 -23.81 21.94 -7.52
N GLU A 50 -22.96 22.16 -8.53
CA GLU A 50 -22.16 23.38 -8.65
C GLU A 50 -23.03 24.64 -8.52
N THR A 51 -24.17 24.68 -9.22
CA THR A 51 -25.09 25.81 -9.21
C THR A 51 -26.09 25.73 -8.07
N LEU A 52 -26.74 24.56 -7.87
CA LEU A 52 -27.85 24.41 -6.92
C LEU A 52 -27.42 24.62 -5.46
N MET A 53 -26.19 24.23 -5.10
CA MET A 53 -25.68 24.41 -3.74
C MET A 53 -24.70 25.58 -3.63
N GLY A 54 -24.39 26.26 -4.73
CA GLY A 54 -23.38 27.33 -4.79
C GLY A 54 -21.99 26.90 -4.29
N ASN A 55 -21.72 25.58 -4.23
CA ASN A 55 -20.49 25.05 -3.66
C ASN A 55 -19.51 24.66 -4.77
N PRO A 56 -18.35 25.33 -4.89
CA PRO A 56 -17.40 25.09 -5.97
C PRO A 56 -16.72 23.72 -5.88
N ILE A 57 -16.90 22.96 -4.80
CA ILE A 57 -16.28 21.63 -4.64
C ILE A 57 -16.64 20.69 -5.80
N PHE A 58 -17.85 20.79 -6.34
CA PHE A 58 -18.31 19.90 -7.42
C PHE A 58 -17.59 20.14 -8.75
N LYS A 59 -16.95 21.30 -8.95
CA LYS A 59 -16.06 21.55 -10.11
C LYS A 59 -14.88 20.58 -10.15
N LYS A 60 -14.47 20.07 -9.00
CA LYS A 60 -13.37 19.10 -8.85
C LYS A 60 -13.82 17.65 -9.05
N TYR A 61 -15.09 17.39 -9.35
CA TYR A 61 -15.60 16.03 -9.45
C TYR A 61 -14.92 15.23 -10.57
N LYS A 62 -14.56 15.88 -11.69
CA LYS A 62 -13.82 15.24 -12.78
C LYS A 62 -12.47 14.70 -12.28
N ASP A 63 -11.67 15.54 -11.63
CA ASP A 63 -10.36 15.16 -11.10
C ASP A 63 -10.49 14.06 -10.03
N PHE A 64 -11.47 14.21 -9.13
CA PHE A 64 -11.80 13.17 -8.14
C PHE A 64 -12.12 11.83 -8.81
N LYS A 65 -12.94 11.84 -9.86
CA LYS A 65 -13.32 10.63 -10.59
C LYS A 65 -12.10 9.97 -11.22
N GLU A 66 -11.18 10.73 -11.82
CA GLU A 66 -9.94 10.20 -12.41
C GLU A 66 -9.06 9.51 -11.36
N VAL A 67 -8.89 10.12 -10.18
CA VAL A 67 -8.14 9.50 -9.08
C VAL A 67 -8.85 8.27 -8.52
N LEU A 68 -10.17 8.32 -8.35
CA LEU A 68 -10.97 7.18 -7.89
C LEU A 68 -10.89 6.00 -8.89
N ASP A 69 -10.93 6.30 -10.19
CA ASP A 69 -10.74 5.31 -11.25
C ASP A 69 -9.35 4.67 -11.18
N TYR A 70 -8.33 5.47 -10.90
CA TYR A 70 -6.97 4.98 -10.69
C TYR A 70 -6.89 4.05 -9.46
N PHE A 71 -7.44 4.44 -8.30
CA PHE A 71 -7.46 3.59 -7.11
C PHE A 71 -8.26 2.29 -7.29
N ALA A 72 -9.26 2.28 -8.15
CA ALA A 72 -10.03 1.08 -8.47
C ALA A 72 -9.33 0.12 -9.46
N SER A 73 -8.27 0.58 -10.12
CA SER A 73 -7.56 -0.19 -11.16
C SER A 73 -6.58 -1.22 -10.59
N GLU A 74 -6.23 -2.23 -11.39
CA GLU A 74 -5.26 -3.27 -11.02
C GLU A 74 -3.82 -2.79 -11.22
N ASN A 75 -3.34 -1.98 -10.28
CA ASN A 75 -2.05 -1.31 -10.43
C ASN A 75 -0.86 -2.12 -9.90
N CYS A 76 -1.07 -3.02 -8.95
CA CYS A 76 0.04 -3.76 -8.32
C CYS A 76 -0.37 -5.13 -7.78
N LYS A 77 0.46 -6.16 -8.02
CA LYS A 77 0.31 -7.53 -7.50
C LYS A 77 1.08 -7.79 -6.20
N GLY A 78 1.84 -6.83 -5.71
CA GLY A 78 2.60 -6.94 -4.46
C GLY A 78 4.10 -7.11 -4.69
N CYS A 79 4.91 -6.70 -3.71
CA CYS A 79 6.36 -6.62 -3.86
C CYS A 79 7.07 -7.98 -3.98
N ARG A 80 6.39 -9.08 -3.62
CA ARG A 80 6.91 -10.44 -3.79
C ARG A 80 6.68 -10.97 -5.20
N ASP A 81 5.60 -10.54 -5.85
CA ASP A 81 5.18 -11.04 -7.16
C ASP A 81 5.68 -10.18 -8.32
N GLU A 82 5.96 -8.90 -8.09
CA GLU A 82 6.46 -7.99 -9.12
C GLU A 82 7.37 -6.87 -8.59
N GLN A 83 8.07 -6.19 -9.49
CA GLN A 83 8.89 -5.02 -9.14
C GLN A 83 7.98 -3.85 -8.75
N CYS A 84 8.34 -3.14 -7.67
CA CYS A 84 7.59 -1.96 -7.26
C CYS A 84 7.66 -0.86 -8.33
N LYS A 85 6.50 -0.43 -8.81
CA LYS A 85 6.38 0.65 -9.81
C LYS A 85 6.79 2.03 -9.27
N LEU A 86 6.70 2.23 -7.94
CA LEU A 86 7.05 3.48 -7.25
C LEU A 86 8.55 3.56 -6.92
N PHE A 87 9.10 2.50 -6.34
CA PHE A 87 10.50 2.41 -5.94
C PHE A 87 11.25 1.48 -6.89
N LYS A 88 11.53 1.97 -8.10
CA LYS A 88 12.20 1.19 -9.16
C LYS A 88 13.57 0.69 -8.74
N GLU A 89 14.29 1.47 -7.94
CA GLU A 89 15.62 1.13 -7.45
C GLU A 89 15.62 0.48 -6.06
N CYS A 90 14.48 -0.02 -5.58
CA CYS A 90 14.41 -0.69 -4.28
C CYS A 90 15.38 -1.88 -4.19
N GLY A 91 16.34 -1.82 -3.26
CA GLY A 91 17.34 -2.88 -3.07
C GLY A 91 16.80 -4.11 -2.32
N VAL A 92 15.62 -4.02 -1.70
CA VAL A 92 15.08 -5.10 -0.87
C VAL A 92 14.60 -6.29 -1.70
N ARG A 93 13.94 -6.05 -2.84
CA ARG A 93 13.31 -7.12 -3.63
C ARG A 93 14.33 -8.16 -4.11
N VAL A 94 15.37 -7.71 -4.80
CA VAL A 94 16.40 -8.62 -5.31
C VAL A 94 17.14 -9.30 -4.15
N CYS A 95 17.48 -8.54 -3.10
CA CYS A 95 18.23 -9.06 -1.96
C CYS A 95 17.50 -10.20 -1.21
N HIS A 96 16.19 -10.10 -0.96
CA HIS A 96 15.48 -11.18 -0.27
C HIS A 96 15.35 -12.44 -1.12
N GLN A 97 15.25 -12.29 -2.46
CA GLN A 97 15.22 -13.41 -3.40
C GLN A 97 16.56 -14.14 -3.42
N GLU A 98 17.67 -13.40 -3.57
CA GLU A 98 19.03 -13.95 -3.59
C GLU A 98 19.42 -14.61 -2.27
N LYS A 99 19.02 -14.02 -1.14
CA LYS A 99 19.32 -14.55 0.18
C LYS A 99 18.32 -15.59 0.68
N HIS A 100 17.27 -15.89 -0.08
CA HIS A 100 16.18 -16.80 0.29
C HIS A 100 15.58 -16.47 1.68
N MET A 101 15.36 -15.19 1.94
CA MET A 101 14.75 -14.71 3.18
C MET A 101 13.35 -14.15 2.94
N ASP A 102 12.49 -14.37 3.92
CA ASP A 102 11.14 -13.83 3.88
C ASP A 102 11.11 -12.35 4.24
N PHE A 103 11.91 -11.93 5.23
CA PHE A 103 11.90 -10.56 5.75
C PHE A 103 13.30 -10.06 6.10
N CYS A 104 13.50 -8.74 6.02
CA CYS A 104 14.79 -8.13 6.32
C CYS A 104 15.25 -8.37 7.76
N TYR A 105 14.35 -8.38 8.76
CA TYR A 105 14.73 -8.59 10.17
C TYR A 105 15.40 -9.94 10.46
N GLN A 106 15.25 -10.91 9.55
CA GLN A 106 15.86 -12.25 9.64
C GLN A 106 17.33 -12.25 9.19
N CYS A 107 17.80 -11.17 8.54
CA CYS A 107 19.17 -11.08 8.05
C CYS A 107 20.13 -10.65 9.17
N ASP A 108 21.27 -11.33 9.30
CA ASP A 108 22.32 -10.97 10.27
C ASP A 108 22.94 -9.58 10.01
N GLN A 109 22.81 -9.06 8.79
CA GLN A 109 23.28 -7.73 8.42
C GLN A 109 22.24 -6.64 8.69
N PHE A 110 21.03 -6.98 9.16
CA PHE A 110 19.99 -6.00 9.42
C PHE A 110 20.24 -5.28 10.76
N PRO A 111 20.15 -3.93 10.80
CA PRO A 111 19.89 -3.01 9.68
C PRO A 111 21.13 -2.75 8.81
N CYS A 112 20.94 -2.61 7.48
CA CYS A 112 22.00 -2.36 6.49
C CYS A 112 21.62 -1.20 5.56
N ASP A 113 22.57 -0.71 4.76
CA ASP A 113 22.46 0.42 3.82
C ASP A 113 22.05 0.03 2.39
N LYS A 114 21.90 -1.27 2.10
CA LYS A 114 21.64 -1.82 0.75
C LYS A 114 20.24 -1.53 0.21
N THR A 115 19.35 -0.93 0.99
CA THR A 115 17.93 -0.75 0.63
C THR A 115 17.70 0.33 -0.43
N LYS A 116 18.62 1.30 -0.53
CA LYS A 116 18.50 2.51 -1.37
C LYS A 116 17.31 3.41 -0.98
N PHE A 117 16.83 3.30 0.25
CA PHE A 117 15.80 4.18 0.79
C PHE A 117 16.40 5.54 1.19
N ASP A 118 15.65 6.62 0.98
CA ASP A 118 15.97 7.90 1.61
C ASP A 118 15.86 7.81 3.15
N PRO A 119 16.39 8.78 3.91
CA PRO A 119 16.43 8.70 5.37
C PRO A 119 15.08 8.46 6.05
N GLY A 120 13.98 8.99 5.48
CA GLY A 120 12.64 8.81 6.03
C GLY A 120 12.15 7.38 5.86
N HIS A 121 12.25 6.85 4.64
CA HIS A 121 11.88 5.46 4.33
C HIS A 121 12.78 4.46 5.05
N TYR A 122 14.08 4.77 5.19
CA TYR A 122 15.04 3.95 5.94
C TYR A 122 14.62 3.83 7.40
N LYS A 123 14.34 4.96 8.06
CA LYS A 123 13.89 4.98 9.46
C LYS A 123 12.61 4.16 9.64
N GLY A 124 11.63 4.34 8.75
CA GLY A 124 10.39 3.57 8.77
C GLY A 124 10.63 2.06 8.59
N TRP A 125 11.50 1.68 7.65
CA TRP A 125 11.89 0.29 7.41
C TRP A 125 12.54 -0.36 8.63
N VAL A 126 13.48 0.33 9.30
CA VAL A 126 14.11 -0.18 10.52
C VAL A 126 13.09 -0.38 11.62
N LEU A 127 12.27 0.65 11.90
CA LEU A 127 11.24 0.59 12.94
C LEU A 127 10.25 -0.55 12.74
N ILE A 128 9.81 -0.76 11.49
CA ILE A 128 8.90 -1.85 11.13
C ILE A 128 9.53 -3.21 11.40
N ASN A 129 10.75 -3.44 10.93
CA ASN A 129 11.42 -4.74 11.03
C ASN A 129 11.81 -5.07 12.47
N GLU A 130 12.29 -4.09 13.24
CA GLU A 130 12.50 -4.27 14.69
C GLU A 130 11.18 -4.56 15.41
N LYS A 131 10.07 -3.93 14.99
CA LYS A 131 8.78 -4.23 15.60
C LYS A 131 8.34 -5.67 15.32
N ILE A 132 8.52 -6.15 14.08
CA ILE A 132 8.23 -7.56 13.74
C ILE A 132 9.07 -8.51 14.60
N ARG A 133 10.37 -8.21 14.79
CA ARG A 133 11.27 -8.99 15.65
C ARG A 133 10.81 -9.01 17.11
N GLU A 134 10.32 -7.90 17.63
CA GLU A 134 9.87 -7.76 19.02
C GLU A 134 8.55 -8.49 19.30
N ILE A 135 7.52 -8.30 18.47
CA ILE A 135 6.16 -8.77 18.77
C ILE A 135 5.74 -10.01 17.98
N GLY A 136 6.55 -10.44 17.01
CA GLY A 136 6.25 -11.54 16.11
C GLY A 136 5.39 -11.11 14.91
N LEU A 137 5.47 -11.92 13.85
CA LEU A 137 4.88 -11.65 12.54
C LEU A 137 3.35 -11.52 12.58
N GLU A 138 2.65 -12.46 13.22
CA GLU A 138 1.19 -12.48 13.29
C GLU A 138 0.63 -11.25 14.03
N LYS A 139 1.16 -10.93 15.21
CA LYS A 139 0.74 -9.74 15.97
C LYS A 139 1.05 -8.44 15.24
N PHE A 140 2.17 -8.39 14.51
CA PHE A 140 2.49 -7.25 13.67
C PHE A 140 1.50 -7.11 12.51
N TYR A 141 1.23 -8.19 11.78
CA TYR A 141 0.32 -8.20 10.64
C TYR A 141 -1.09 -7.71 11.02
N GLU A 142 -1.64 -8.21 12.13
CA GLU A 142 -2.96 -7.80 12.64
C GLU A 142 -3.05 -6.28 12.90
N LYS A 143 -1.97 -5.68 13.41
CA LYS A 143 -1.88 -4.23 13.60
C LYS A 143 -1.62 -3.49 12.29
N ALA A 144 -0.83 -4.07 11.40
CA ALA A 144 -0.40 -3.43 10.16
C ALA A 144 -1.52 -3.35 9.12
N ARG A 145 -2.43 -4.34 9.08
CA ARG A 145 -3.58 -4.37 8.16
C ARG A 145 -4.72 -3.41 8.55
N THR A 146 -4.76 -3.01 9.82
CA THR A 146 -5.85 -2.15 10.36
C THR A 146 -5.47 -0.67 10.45
N ARG A 147 -4.17 -0.34 10.42
CA ARG A 147 -3.70 1.04 10.46
C ARG A 147 -3.71 1.69 9.07
N PRO A 148 -3.99 3.01 8.96
CA PRO A 148 -3.73 3.77 7.75
C PRO A 148 -2.25 3.65 7.34
N ARG A 149 -2.02 3.44 6.04
CA ARG A 149 -0.65 3.38 5.49
C ARG A 149 0.02 4.75 5.39
N TYR A 150 -0.78 5.77 5.06
CA TYR A 150 -0.33 7.13 4.79
C TYR A 150 -0.79 8.01 5.96
N PRO A 151 0.04 8.21 7.01
CA PRO A 151 -0.25 9.12 8.11
C PRO A 151 -0.10 10.59 7.71
#